data_AF-C6HVL8-F1
#
_entry.id   AF-C6HVL8-F1
#
_cell.length_a   1.000
_cell.length_b   1.000
_cell.length_c   1.000
_cell.angle_alpha   90.00
_cell.angle_beta   90.00
_cell.angle_gamma   90.00
#
_symmetry.space_group_name_H-M   'P 1'
#
loop_
_entity.id
_entity.type
_entity.pdbx_description
1 polymer ?
#
loop_
_entity_poly.entity_id
_entity_poly.type
_entity_poly.pdbx_seq_one_letter_code
_entity_poly.pdbx_strand_id
1 'polypeptide(L)'
;MKDSGTIPIRTLFSFLTSFCLISALIVLLGFPARSFGSPISLEGNGGWVNGQGPVSPPHLQGKVVLYDFWDYTCINCIRTFPHLDEIYRKYKDKGLVIVGIHSPEFDFAARPERVERAIAQYHIIFPVVLDKDQTLWRRFKNHYWPSDYLYGPDGTLLYHSIGEGGYDELEDSIVSALHLPAPPQGNLDSGGFSPDLTPELYAGTDRGHLGNASGFHKKEYYYSGQTKINNSIILNGLWSSTPDHVFSGISKDNHPPVLTVYYQGRGVNAVMRRPKGQSEGIVLVTVDGHPLAKDEAGSDTTIDPKSGTIVRVNGSRMYAIVTGQSYGPHRLDLVFLTPETSLYTLTFNP
;
A
#
# COMPACT_ATOMS: atom_id res chain seq x y z
N MET A 1 -41.06 65.70 78.39
CA MET A 1 -40.56 64.38 78.83
C MET A 1 -41.76 63.55 79.23
N LYS A 2 -42.19 62.72 78.29
CA LYS A 2 -43.32 61.75 78.26
C LYS A 2 -42.64 60.41 77.92
N ASP A 3 -43.09 59.20 78.24
CA ASP A 3 -44.19 58.64 79.00
C ASP A 3 -43.87 57.13 79.15
N SER A 4 -44.53 56.49 80.12
CA SER A 4 -45.02 55.10 80.15
C SER A 4 -44.22 53.91 79.56
N GLY A 5 -44.07 52.88 80.40
CA GLY A 5 -43.91 51.50 79.93
C GLY A 5 -45.25 50.83 79.63
N THR A 6 -45.24 49.82 78.76
CA THR A 6 -46.24 48.73 78.68
C THR A 6 -45.74 47.57 77.78
N ILE A 7 -45.73 46.38 78.38
CA ILE A 7 -46.14 45.01 77.94
C ILE A 7 -46.33 44.75 76.41
N PRO A 8 -46.00 43.54 75.94
CA PRO A 8 -46.99 42.83 75.12
C PRO A 8 -47.28 41.37 75.54
N ILE A 9 -48.56 41.04 75.38
CA ILE A 9 -49.25 39.77 75.56
C ILE A 9 -49.26 39.00 74.21
N ARG A 10 -49.34 37.66 74.32
CA ARG A 10 -49.78 36.62 73.36
C ARG A 10 -50.54 37.12 72.11
N THR A 11 -50.52 36.45 70.94
CA THR A 11 -51.43 35.31 70.63
C THR A 11 -51.18 34.72 69.22
N LEU A 12 -51.23 33.37 69.15
CA LEU A 12 -51.51 32.36 68.09
C LEU A 12 -51.50 32.68 66.58
N PHE A 13 -51.02 31.68 65.81
CA PHE A 13 -51.71 30.80 64.81
C PHE A 13 -50.65 30.29 63.80
N SER A 14 -50.59 29.10 63.20
CA SER A 14 -51.11 27.73 63.34
C SER A 14 -50.53 26.94 62.12
N PHE A 15 -50.56 25.60 62.17
CA PHE A 15 -50.33 24.59 61.11
C PHE A 15 -48.86 24.16 60.85
N LEU A 16 -48.43 22.95 61.29
CA LEU A 16 -48.62 21.63 60.63
C LEU A 16 -47.97 21.63 59.23
N THR A 17 -46.96 20.82 58.88
CA THR A 17 -46.90 19.36 58.99
C THR A 17 -45.46 18.81 58.83
N SER A 18 -45.24 17.71 59.55
CA SER A 18 -44.16 16.72 59.46
C SER A 18 -43.92 16.14 58.05
N PHE A 19 -42.66 15.89 57.68
CA PHE A 19 -42.10 14.67 57.03
C PHE A 19 -40.85 15.01 56.20
N CYS A 20 -39.66 14.59 56.66
CA CYS A 20 -38.53 14.35 55.75
C CYS A 20 -37.60 13.29 56.36
N LEU A 21 -38.05 12.04 56.27
CA LEU A 21 -37.23 10.85 56.20
C LEU A 21 -37.67 10.17 54.91
N ILE A 22 -36.78 10.05 53.92
CA ILE A 22 -36.73 8.96 52.93
C ILE A 22 -35.49 9.12 52.03
N SER A 23 -34.72 8.03 51.99
CA SER A 23 -33.80 7.55 50.95
C SER A 23 -32.55 8.36 50.60
N ALA A 24 -31.43 7.95 51.20
CA ALA A 24 -30.17 7.81 50.48
C ALA A 24 -30.32 6.69 49.44
N LEU A 25 -30.61 7.06 48.19
CA LEU A 25 -30.43 6.22 47.01
C LEU A 25 -29.45 6.96 46.11
N ILE A 26 -28.14 6.74 46.35
CA ILE A 26 -27.11 7.18 45.42
C ILE A 26 -27.33 6.36 44.16
N VAL A 27 -27.86 7.04 43.13
CA VAL A 27 -27.96 6.53 41.78
C VAL A 27 -26.53 6.25 41.33
N LEU A 28 -26.18 4.96 41.22
CA LEU A 28 -25.18 4.47 40.30
C LEU A 28 -25.63 4.89 38.89
N LEU A 29 -25.35 6.14 38.53
CA LEU A 29 -25.35 6.57 37.15
C LEU A 29 -24.17 5.85 36.51
N GLY A 30 -24.44 4.63 36.05
CA GLY A 30 -23.57 3.94 35.10
C GLY A 30 -23.32 4.92 33.97
N PHE A 31 -22.07 5.38 33.86
CA PHE A 31 -21.61 6.01 32.64
C PHE A 31 -22.01 5.06 31.50
N PRO A 32 -22.72 5.55 30.46
CA PRO A 32 -23.00 4.70 29.32
C PRO A 32 -21.66 4.19 28.83
N ALA A 33 -21.49 2.87 28.81
CA ALA A 33 -20.34 2.25 28.17
C ALA A 33 -20.27 2.87 26.77
N ARG A 34 -19.20 3.63 26.53
CA ARG A 34 -18.93 4.27 25.24
C ARG A 34 -19.12 3.17 24.19
N SER A 35 -20.04 3.34 23.26
CA SER A 35 -20.26 2.33 22.23
C SER A 35 -18.95 2.23 21.46
N PHE A 36 -18.20 1.17 21.72
CA PHE A 36 -16.99 0.85 20.99
C PHE A 36 -17.33 0.82 19.51
N GLY A 37 -16.50 1.45 18.67
CA GLY A 37 -16.58 1.17 17.24
C GLY A 37 -16.34 -0.32 17.09
N SER A 38 -17.35 -1.09 16.66
CA SER A 38 -17.17 -2.52 16.42
C SER A 38 -15.96 -2.70 15.51
N PRO A 39 -14.99 -3.58 15.84
CA PRO A 39 -13.86 -3.83 14.96
C PRO A 39 -14.36 -4.17 13.57
N ILE A 40 -13.72 -3.60 12.55
CA ILE A 40 -14.10 -3.80 11.15
C ILE A 40 -14.10 -5.31 10.89
N SER A 41 -15.23 -5.88 10.44
CA SER A 41 -15.26 -7.28 10.05
C SER A 41 -14.29 -7.50 8.89
N LEU A 42 -13.37 -8.45 9.09
CA LEU A 42 -12.29 -8.81 8.17
C LEU A 42 -12.66 -10.04 7.32
N GLU A 43 -13.93 -10.12 6.91
CA GLU A 43 -14.39 -11.10 5.93
C GLU A 43 -13.78 -10.79 4.55
N GLY A 44 -12.51 -11.15 4.39
CA GLY A 44 -11.87 -11.25 3.09
C GLY A 44 -12.49 -12.41 2.31
N ASN A 45 -12.81 -12.16 1.05
CA ASN A 45 -13.43 -13.13 0.16
C ASN A 45 -12.45 -14.19 -0.37
N GLY A 46 -11.15 -14.05 -0.10
CA GLY A 46 -10.11 -15.02 -0.50
C GLY A 46 -9.60 -15.91 0.64
N GLY A 47 -10.03 -15.70 1.88
CA GLY A 47 -9.53 -16.43 3.06
C GLY A 47 -8.29 -15.79 3.70
N TRP A 48 -7.64 -16.55 4.59
CA TRP A 48 -6.50 -16.10 5.39
C TRP A 48 -5.27 -16.97 5.13
N VAL A 49 -4.11 -16.33 5.11
CA VAL A 49 -2.80 -16.98 4.98
C VAL A 49 -1.84 -16.44 6.06
N ASN A 50 -0.74 -17.14 6.31
CA ASN A 50 0.31 -16.75 7.26
C ASN A 50 -0.17 -16.53 8.72
N GLY A 51 -0.88 -17.51 9.28
CA GLY A 51 -1.35 -17.48 10.67
C GLY A 51 -2.14 -18.74 11.05
N GLN A 52 -2.68 -18.81 12.27
CA GLN A 52 -3.51 -19.94 12.73
C GLN A 52 -4.95 -19.92 12.19
N GLY A 53 -5.28 -18.97 11.31
CA GLY A 53 -6.63 -18.77 10.76
C GLY A 53 -7.09 -17.31 10.88
N PRO A 54 -8.39 -17.06 10.71
CA PRO A 54 -8.95 -15.71 10.72
C PRO A 54 -8.67 -14.96 12.02
N VAL A 55 -8.19 -13.72 11.91
CA VAL A 55 -8.16 -12.81 13.06
C VAL A 55 -9.58 -12.27 13.25
N SER A 56 -10.31 -12.90 14.17
CA SER A 56 -11.72 -12.56 14.40
C SER A 56 -11.86 -11.22 15.14
N PRO A 57 -12.94 -10.44 14.90
CA PRO A 57 -13.20 -9.20 15.64
C PRO A 57 -13.11 -9.33 17.18
N PRO A 58 -13.58 -10.41 17.82
CA PRO A 58 -13.37 -10.62 19.27
C PRO A 58 -11.89 -10.68 19.68
N HIS A 59 -11.00 -11.20 18.84
CA HIS A 59 -9.56 -11.24 19.14
C HIS A 59 -8.88 -9.87 19.00
N LEU A 60 -9.51 -8.94 18.27
CA LEU A 60 -9.03 -7.57 18.07
C LEU A 60 -9.54 -6.59 19.11
N GLN A 61 -10.58 -6.96 19.86
CA GLN A 61 -11.18 -6.08 20.85
C GLN A 61 -10.17 -5.73 21.95
N GLY A 62 -10.00 -4.43 22.22
CA GLY A 62 -9.02 -3.95 23.21
C GLY A 62 -7.56 -4.00 22.75
N LYS A 63 -7.29 -4.29 21.48
CA LYS A 63 -5.94 -4.28 20.89
C LYS A 63 -5.72 -3.02 20.07
N VAL A 64 -4.46 -2.62 19.92
CA VAL A 64 -4.05 -1.67 18.89
C VAL A 64 -3.90 -2.47 17.60
N VAL A 65 -4.58 -2.05 16.52
CA VAL A 65 -4.64 -2.81 15.27
C VAL A 65 -4.15 -1.95 14.11
N LEU A 66 -3.12 -2.42 13.41
CA LEU A 66 -2.65 -1.84 12.16
C LEU A 66 -3.18 -2.67 10.98
N TYR A 67 -3.89 -2.03 10.06
CA TYR A 67 -4.27 -2.62 8.77
C TYR A 67 -3.35 -2.08 7.69
N ASP A 68 -2.53 -2.96 7.10
CA ASP A 68 -1.58 -2.64 6.03
C ASP A 68 -2.14 -3.13 4.69
N PHE A 69 -2.51 -2.23 3.78
CA PHE A 69 -2.97 -2.59 2.44
C PHE A 69 -1.80 -2.74 1.48
N TRP A 70 -1.61 -3.94 0.93
CA TRP A 70 -0.46 -4.25 0.08
C TRP A 70 -0.82 -5.15 -1.12
N ASP A 71 0.06 -5.17 -2.12
CA ASP A 71 0.06 -6.11 -3.24
C ASP A 71 1.50 -6.58 -3.48
N TYR A 72 1.72 -7.86 -3.81
CA TYR A 72 3.08 -8.38 -3.94
C TYR A 72 3.85 -7.89 -5.18
N THR A 73 3.19 -7.22 -6.13
CA THR A 73 3.82 -6.57 -7.29
C THR A 73 4.16 -5.10 -7.07
N CYS A 74 3.73 -4.51 -5.95
CA CYS A 74 4.00 -3.14 -5.57
C CYS A 74 5.36 -3.03 -4.87
N ILE A 75 6.36 -2.42 -5.53
CA ILE A 75 7.69 -2.24 -4.93
C ILE A 75 7.66 -1.38 -3.66
N ASN A 76 6.82 -0.34 -3.65
CA ASN A 76 6.68 0.54 -2.49
C ASN A 76 6.23 -0.25 -1.26
N CYS A 77 5.31 -1.21 -1.46
CA CYS A 77 4.84 -2.13 -0.43
C CYS A 77 5.94 -3.08 0.02
N ILE A 78 6.70 -3.65 -0.92
CA ILE A 78 7.81 -4.54 -0.60
C ILE A 78 8.86 -3.87 0.29
N ARG A 79 9.10 -2.57 0.10
CA ARG A 79 10.04 -1.79 0.91
C ARG A 79 9.51 -1.52 2.33
N THR A 80 8.21 -1.57 2.60
CA THR A 80 7.68 -1.38 3.96
C THR A 80 7.85 -2.62 4.84
N PHE A 81 7.88 -3.83 4.27
CA PHE A 81 7.82 -5.07 5.04
C PHE A 81 8.92 -5.20 6.11
N PRO A 82 10.20 -4.87 5.87
CA PRO A 82 11.21 -4.92 6.93
C PRO A 82 10.88 -4.04 8.14
N HIS A 83 10.32 -2.86 7.91
CA HIS A 83 9.93 -1.92 8.96
C HIS A 83 8.70 -2.43 9.74
N LEU A 84 7.68 -2.91 9.03
CA LEU A 84 6.48 -3.48 9.64
C LEU A 84 6.79 -4.75 10.44
N ASP A 85 7.69 -5.60 9.95
CA ASP A 85 8.17 -6.78 10.67
C ASP A 85 8.92 -6.42 11.95
N GLU A 86 9.76 -5.38 11.91
CA GLU A 86 10.45 -4.88 13.11
C GLU A 86 9.46 -4.36 14.15
N ILE A 87 8.52 -3.51 13.73
CA ILE A 87 7.43 -3.01 14.57
C ILE A 87 6.63 -4.17 15.16
N TYR A 88 6.26 -5.16 14.35
CA TYR A 88 5.50 -6.32 14.82
C TYR A 88 6.27 -7.10 15.89
N ARG A 89 7.56 -7.38 15.68
CA ARG A 89 8.41 -8.06 16.69
C ARG A 89 8.48 -7.28 18.00
N LYS A 90 8.60 -5.95 17.95
CA LYS A 90 8.72 -5.09 19.13
C LYS A 90 7.44 -5.03 19.99
N TYR A 91 6.27 -5.08 19.36
CA TYR A 91 5.00 -4.70 20.00
C TYR A 91 3.89 -5.76 20.00
N LYS A 92 4.01 -6.86 19.26
CA LYS A 92 2.96 -7.90 19.21
C LYS A 92 2.57 -8.45 20.60
N ASP A 93 3.56 -8.68 21.45
CA ASP A 93 3.35 -9.22 22.80
C ASP A 93 2.91 -8.14 23.81
N LYS A 94 2.87 -6.87 23.37
CA LYS A 94 2.46 -5.69 24.16
C LYS A 94 1.06 -5.20 23.81
N GLY A 95 0.40 -5.81 22.83
CA GLY A 95 -0.98 -5.48 22.46
C GLY A 95 -1.19 -4.97 21.04
N LEU A 96 -0.13 -4.92 20.21
CA LEU A 96 -0.25 -4.63 18.78
C LEU A 96 -0.68 -5.88 18.00
N VAL A 97 -1.56 -5.71 17.03
CA VAL A 97 -1.84 -6.67 15.97
C VAL A 97 -1.65 -5.97 14.64
N ILE A 98 -0.83 -6.54 13.74
CA ILE A 98 -0.80 -6.12 12.33
C ILE A 98 -1.62 -7.14 11.54
N VAL A 99 -2.47 -6.64 10.65
CA VAL A 99 -3.21 -7.43 9.67
C VAL A 99 -2.83 -6.91 8.28
N GLY A 100 -2.08 -7.72 7.52
CA GLY A 100 -1.84 -7.44 6.11
C GLY A 100 -3.09 -7.73 5.30
N ILE A 101 -3.62 -6.71 4.62
CA ILE A 101 -4.74 -6.84 3.69
C ILE A 101 -4.16 -6.89 2.28
N HIS A 102 -4.04 -8.10 1.73
CA HIS A 102 -3.59 -8.27 0.35
C HIS A 102 -4.76 -7.97 -0.60
N SER A 103 -4.80 -6.74 -1.12
CA SER A 103 -5.77 -6.30 -2.13
C SER A 103 -5.08 -6.31 -3.50
N PRO A 104 -5.46 -7.21 -4.43
CA PRO A 104 -4.71 -7.39 -5.66
C PRO A 104 -4.85 -6.17 -6.59
N GLU A 105 -3.74 -5.69 -7.11
CA GLU A 105 -3.68 -4.64 -8.12
C GLU A 105 -4.06 -5.19 -9.51
N PHE A 106 -3.69 -6.44 -9.76
CA PHE A 106 -3.97 -7.15 -11.01
C PHE A 106 -4.65 -8.49 -10.76
N ASP A 107 -5.47 -8.95 -11.71
CA ASP A 107 -6.18 -10.24 -11.62
C ASP A 107 -5.28 -11.43 -11.29
N PHE A 108 -4.06 -11.44 -11.83
CA PHE A 108 -3.11 -12.52 -11.60
C PHE A 108 -2.51 -12.50 -10.18
N ALA A 109 -2.61 -11.37 -9.47
CA ALA A 109 -2.17 -11.20 -8.09
C ALA A 109 -3.18 -11.74 -7.08
N ALA A 110 -4.42 -12.01 -7.50
CA ALA A 110 -5.47 -12.56 -6.64
C ALA A 110 -5.32 -14.06 -6.30
N ARG A 111 -4.23 -14.72 -6.70
CA ARG A 111 -4.04 -16.17 -6.51
C ARG A 111 -3.36 -16.47 -5.16
N PRO A 112 -4.00 -17.22 -4.25
CA PRO A 112 -3.45 -17.50 -2.92
C PRO A 112 -2.02 -18.05 -2.94
N GLU A 113 -1.70 -18.97 -3.84
CA GLU A 113 -0.38 -19.62 -3.90
C GLU A 113 0.73 -18.64 -4.34
N ARG A 114 0.37 -17.52 -4.96
CA ARG A 114 1.33 -16.46 -5.30
C ARG A 114 1.57 -15.55 -4.11
N VAL A 115 0.52 -15.23 -3.37
CA VAL A 115 0.61 -14.43 -2.13
C VAL A 115 1.43 -15.18 -1.08
N GLU A 116 1.19 -16.49 -0.89
CA GLU A 116 1.97 -17.33 0.03
C GLU A 116 3.47 -17.36 -0.31
N ARG A 117 3.81 -17.45 -1.60
CA ARG A 117 5.21 -17.37 -2.05
C ARG A 117 5.82 -16.00 -1.78
N ALA A 118 5.07 -14.92 -1.99
CA ALA A 118 5.52 -13.58 -1.67
C ALA A 118 5.75 -13.40 -0.16
N ILE A 119 4.84 -13.91 0.67
CA ILE A 119 4.99 -13.90 2.13
C ILE A 119 6.27 -14.62 2.55
N ALA A 120 6.52 -15.81 2.00
CA ALA A 120 7.77 -16.54 2.26
C ALA A 120 9.01 -15.78 1.76
N GLN A 121 8.95 -15.21 0.56
CA GLN A 121 10.07 -14.46 -0.05
C GLN A 121 10.44 -13.21 0.74
N TYR A 122 9.45 -12.46 1.21
CA TYR A 122 9.64 -11.19 1.91
C TYR A 122 9.61 -11.34 3.44
N HIS A 123 9.54 -12.58 3.94
CA HIS A 123 9.57 -12.91 5.36
C HIS A 123 8.48 -12.26 6.21
N ILE A 124 7.32 -11.92 5.60
CA ILE A 124 6.19 -11.32 6.32
C ILE A 124 5.78 -12.22 7.48
N ILE A 125 5.80 -11.70 8.71
CA ILE A 125 5.56 -12.51 9.93
C ILE A 125 4.19 -12.30 10.59
N PHE A 126 3.36 -11.42 10.04
CA PHE A 126 2.02 -11.12 10.56
C PHE A 126 0.90 -11.77 9.71
N PRO A 127 -0.31 -11.97 10.29
CA PRO A 127 -1.45 -12.53 9.58
C PRO A 127 -1.85 -11.72 8.35
N VAL A 128 -2.21 -12.44 7.27
CA VAL A 128 -2.64 -11.82 6.01
C VAL A 128 -4.03 -12.31 5.63
N VAL A 129 -4.92 -11.37 5.31
CA VAL A 129 -6.23 -11.63 4.71
C VAL A 129 -6.18 -11.36 3.21
N LEU A 130 -6.76 -12.26 2.43
CA LEU A 130 -6.86 -12.13 0.97
C LEU A 130 -8.14 -11.36 0.61
N ASP A 131 -7.98 -10.11 0.20
CA ASP A 131 -9.05 -9.21 -0.25
C ASP A 131 -9.20 -9.28 -1.77
N LYS A 132 -9.40 -10.49 -2.29
CA LYS A 132 -9.39 -10.83 -3.72
C LYS A 132 -10.32 -9.95 -4.57
N ASP A 133 -11.49 -9.57 -4.07
CA ASP A 133 -12.48 -8.75 -4.79
C ASP A 133 -12.46 -7.28 -4.33
N GLN A 134 -11.41 -6.85 -3.61
CA GLN A 134 -11.24 -5.49 -3.09
C GLN A 134 -12.42 -5.01 -2.21
N THR A 135 -13.01 -5.92 -1.43
CA THR A 135 -14.15 -5.61 -0.56
C THR A 135 -13.71 -4.81 0.67
N LEU A 136 -12.60 -5.22 1.31
CA LEU A 136 -12.00 -4.46 2.41
C LEU A 136 -11.44 -3.14 1.89
N TRP A 137 -10.76 -3.15 0.75
CA TRP A 137 -10.30 -1.95 0.06
C TRP A 137 -11.39 -0.87 -0.07
N ARG A 138 -12.55 -1.24 -0.62
CA ARG A 138 -13.70 -0.33 -0.76
C ARG A 138 -14.30 0.08 0.58
N ARG A 139 -14.34 -0.84 1.55
CA ARG A 139 -14.89 -0.56 2.90
C ARG A 139 -14.06 0.48 3.65
N PHE A 140 -12.74 0.41 3.54
CA PHE A 140 -11.81 1.40 4.08
C PHE A 140 -11.75 2.69 3.25
N LYS A 141 -12.40 2.70 2.06
CA LYS A 141 -12.28 3.77 1.06
C LYS A 141 -10.80 4.02 0.71
N ASN A 142 -10.03 2.94 0.62
CA ASN A 142 -8.62 3.02 0.27
C ASN A 142 -8.47 3.29 -1.24
N HIS A 143 -7.38 3.96 -1.60
CA HIS A 143 -7.09 4.33 -2.99
C HIS A 143 -5.62 4.10 -3.37
N TYR A 144 -4.78 3.62 -2.44
CA TYR A 144 -3.34 3.58 -2.62
C TYR A 144 -2.71 2.33 -2.04
N TRP A 145 -1.54 1.98 -2.59
CA TRP A 145 -0.64 0.96 -2.10
C TRP A 145 0.76 1.57 -1.87
N PRO A 146 1.42 1.31 -0.73
CA PRO A 146 0.82 0.82 0.51
C PRO A 146 -0.08 1.88 1.17
N SER A 147 -0.88 1.48 2.16
CA SER A 147 -1.72 2.39 2.95
C SER A 147 -1.97 1.76 4.32
N ASP A 148 -1.60 2.44 5.39
CA ASP A 148 -1.70 1.92 6.75
C ASP A 148 -2.80 2.62 7.55
N TYR A 149 -3.65 1.85 8.23
CA TYR A 149 -4.68 2.38 9.13
C TYR A 149 -4.48 1.83 10.55
N LEU A 150 -4.10 2.68 11.49
CA LEU A 150 -3.92 2.31 12.89
C LEU A 150 -5.18 2.63 13.69
N TYR A 151 -5.77 1.61 14.30
CA TYR A 151 -6.91 1.73 15.20
C TYR A 151 -6.50 1.46 16.64
N GLY A 152 -7.02 2.28 17.55
CA GLY A 152 -6.84 2.11 18.99
C GLY A 152 -7.73 1.00 19.57
N PRO A 153 -7.52 0.65 20.86
CA PRO A 153 -8.28 -0.38 21.57
C PRO A 153 -9.80 -0.15 21.59
N ASP A 154 -10.22 1.10 21.42
CA ASP A 154 -11.62 1.52 21.43
C ASP A 154 -12.26 1.60 20.02
N GLY A 155 -11.50 1.27 18.97
CA GLY A 155 -11.93 1.37 17.58
C GLY A 155 -11.78 2.77 16.98
N THR A 156 -11.10 3.71 17.64
CA THR A 156 -10.78 5.03 17.07
C THR A 156 -9.63 4.92 16.08
N LEU A 157 -9.73 5.56 14.91
CA LEU A 157 -8.61 5.71 13.97
C LEU A 157 -7.59 6.69 14.57
N LEU A 158 -6.38 6.22 14.85
CA LEU A 158 -5.31 6.98 15.49
C LEU A 158 -4.28 7.51 14.47
N TYR A 159 -4.06 6.77 13.39
CA TYR A 159 -3.09 7.13 12.35
C TYR A 159 -3.52 6.57 11.00
N HIS A 160 -3.24 7.32 9.93
CA HIS A 160 -3.42 6.90 8.54
C HIS A 160 -2.24 7.40 7.71
N SER A 161 -1.56 6.50 7.00
CA SER A 161 -0.54 6.85 6.00
C SER A 161 -0.95 6.41 4.61
N ILE A 162 -0.42 7.13 3.61
CA ILE A 162 -0.57 6.80 2.20
C ILE A 162 0.84 6.72 1.63
N GLY A 163 1.14 5.62 0.93
CA GLY A 163 2.44 5.40 0.32
C GLY A 163 3.50 4.94 1.31
N GLU A 164 4.70 4.77 0.80
CA GLU A 164 5.89 4.36 1.56
C GLU A 164 6.41 5.50 2.44
N GLY A 165 6.80 5.18 3.67
CA GLY A 165 7.42 6.11 4.62
C GLY A 165 6.60 6.32 5.89
N GLY A 166 6.97 7.34 6.66
CA GLY A 166 6.24 7.73 7.88
C GLY A 166 6.38 6.74 9.05
N TYR A 167 7.43 5.92 9.05
CA TYR A 167 7.56 4.82 10.00
C TYR A 167 7.79 5.27 11.44
N ASP A 168 8.50 6.37 11.65
CA ASP A 168 8.70 6.96 12.99
C ASP A 168 7.37 7.48 13.54
N GLU A 169 6.57 8.18 12.72
CA GLU A 169 5.25 8.66 13.11
C GLU A 169 4.26 7.52 13.38
N LEU A 170 4.35 6.44 12.61
CA LEU A 170 3.60 5.21 12.85
C LEU A 170 4.02 4.58 14.18
N GLU A 171 5.32 4.41 14.45
CA GLU A 171 5.82 3.83 15.70
C GLU A 171 5.45 4.70 16.91
N ASP A 172 5.55 6.02 16.81
CA ASP A 172 5.11 6.99 17.82
C ASP A 172 3.61 6.84 18.14
N SER A 173 2.78 6.69 17.09
CA SER A 173 1.34 6.45 17.25
C SER A 173 1.04 5.13 17.94
N ILE A 174 1.82 4.08 17.64
CA ILE A 174 1.71 2.75 18.27
C ILE A 174 2.09 2.82 19.76
N VAL A 175 3.24 3.39 20.11
CA VAL A 175 3.67 3.43 21.52
C VAL A 175 2.74 4.31 22.36
N SER A 176 2.22 5.40 21.79
CA SER A 176 1.21 6.25 22.43
C SER A 176 -0.07 5.46 22.72
N ALA A 177 -0.59 4.72 21.73
CA ALA A 177 -1.78 3.89 21.89
C ALA A 177 -1.59 2.74 22.91
N LEU A 178 -0.37 2.21 23.01
CA LEU A 178 0.01 1.16 23.96
C LEU A 178 0.43 1.69 25.34
N HIS A 179 0.47 3.01 25.56
CA HIS A 179 0.96 3.64 26.78
C HIS A 179 2.41 3.24 27.14
N LEU A 180 3.26 3.11 26.13
CA LEU A 180 4.68 2.79 26.26
C LEU A 180 5.55 4.07 26.17
N PRO A 181 6.78 4.04 26.71
CA PRO A 181 7.72 5.13 26.50
C PRO A 181 8.00 5.36 25.01
N ALA A 182 8.28 6.61 24.64
CA ALA A 182 8.69 6.96 23.28
C ALA A 182 9.94 6.15 22.88
N PRO A 183 10.01 5.64 21.63
CA PRO A 183 11.21 4.98 21.14
C PRO A 183 12.38 5.97 21.08
N PRO A 184 13.64 5.49 21.15
CA PRO A 184 14.78 6.31 20.80
C PRO A 184 14.57 6.85 19.38
N GLN A 185 14.74 8.16 19.18
CA GLN A 185 14.63 8.73 17.83
C GLN A 185 15.79 8.24 16.96
N GLY A 186 15.44 7.68 15.80
CA GLY A 186 16.36 7.20 14.78
C GLY A 186 16.59 5.69 14.78
N ASN A 187 16.00 5.01 13.78
CA ASN A 187 16.62 3.89 13.05
C ASN A 187 15.73 3.33 11.91
N LEU A 188 14.44 3.68 11.84
CA LEU A 188 13.64 3.38 10.67
C LEU A 188 13.91 4.49 9.67
N ASP A 189 14.74 4.22 8.65
CA ASP A 189 14.97 5.14 7.53
C ASP A 189 13.64 5.78 7.14
N SER A 190 13.59 7.12 7.02
CA SER A 190 12.38 7.89 6.68
C SER A 190 11.96 7.67 5.21
N GLY A 191 12.05 6.43 4.73
CA GLY A 191 12.01 6.02 3.35
C GLY A 191 10.89 6.70 2.58
N GLY A 192 11.17 7.05 1.33
CA GLY A 192 10.14 7.02 0.30
C GLY A 192 9.71 8.35 -0.32
N PHE A 193 9.94 9.53 0.26
CA PHE A 193 9.55 10.77 -0.41
C PHE A 193 10.74 11.50 -1.04
N SER A 194 11.04 11.14 -2.29
CA SER A 194 11.83 11.98 -3.19
C SER A 194 10.86 12.73 -4.12
N PRO A 195 10.63 14.05 -3.92
CA PRO A 195 9.62 14.79 -4.68
C PRO A 195 9.85 14.77 -6.19
N ASP A 196 11.10 14.57 -6.62
CA ASP A 196 11.47 14.52 -8.03
C ASP A 196 11.46 13.09 -8.61
N LEU A 197 11.29 12.04 -7.80
CA LEU A 197 11.26 10.65 -8.26
C LEU A 197 10.10 10.46 -9.26
N THR A 198 10.34 9.76 -10.35
CA THR A 198 9.27 9.44 -11.30
C THR A 198 8.18 8.61 -10.60
N PRO A 199 6.90 9.00 -10.69
CA PRO A 199 5.82 8.21 -10.12
C PRO A 199 5.68 6.87 -10.85
N GLU A 200 4.93 5.94 -10.28
CA GLU A 200 4.56 4.72 -11.00
C GLU A 200 3.87 5.06 -12.32
N LEU A 201 4.32 4.43 -13.40
CA LEU A 201 3.75 4.62 -14.73
C LEU A 201 2.96 3.38 -15.13
N TYR A 202 1.64 3.53 -15.27
CA TYR A 202 0.76 2.49 -15.77
C TYR A 202 0.70 2.48 -17.30
N ALA A 203 0.72 1.28 -17.88
CA ALA A 203 0.65 1.06 -19.31
C ALA A 203 -0.76 0.65 -19.79
N GLY A 204 -1.72 0.50 -18.88
CA GLY A 204 -3.11 0.18 -19.21
C GLY A 204 -3.96 1.41 -19.50
N THR A 205 -5.07 1.25 -20.23
CA THR A 205 -5.97 2.37 -20.57
C THR A 205 -6.70 2.98 -19.39
N ASP A 206 -6.88 2.23 -18.30
CA ASP A 206 -7.72 2.67 -17.19
C ASP A 206 -6.97 3.57 -16.19
N ARG A 207 -5.65 3.37 -16.05
CA ARG A 207 -4.80 4.09 -15.11
C ARG A 207 -3.61 4.80 -15.75
N GLY A 208 -3.29 4.45 -16.99
CA GLY A 208 -2.10 4.91 -17.69
C GLY A 208 -2.34 6.14 -18.56
N HIS A 209 -1.24 6.78 -18.92
CA HIS A 209 -1.18 7.81 -19.94
C HIS A 209 0.08 7.60 -20.79
N LEU A 210 -0.09 7.51 -22.11
CA LEU A 210 1.05 7.42 -23.03
C LEU A 210 1.56 8.82 -23.38
N GLY A 211 2.87 8.93 -23.62
CA GLY A 211 3.47 10.08 -24.25
C GLY A 211 3.19 10.15 -25.77
N ASN A 212 2.66 9.09 -26.37
CA ASN A 212 2.23 9.11 -27.76
C ASN A 212 0.96 9.96 -27.93
N ALA A 213 1.00 10.95 -28.82
CA ALA A 213 -0.16 11.79 -29.13
C ALA A 213 -1.37 11.02 -29.66
N SER A 214 -1.16 9.82 -30.22
CA SER A 214 -2.23 8.91 -30.67
C SER A 214 -3.05 8.32 -29.52
N GLY A 215 -2.53 8.34 -28.29
CA GLY A 215 -3.14 7.66 -27.15
C GLY A 215 -3.13 6.14 -27.33
N PHE A 216 -3.92 5.45 -26.50
CA PHE A 216 -4.01 3.99 -26.52
C PHE A 216 -4.93 3.47 -27.64
N HIS A 217 -4.58 2.28 -28.16
CA HIS A 217 -5.37 1.56 -29.14
C HIS A 217 -5.64 0.11 -28.69
N LYS A 218 -6.92 -0.27 -28.64
CA LYS A 218 -7.35 -1.64 -28.26
C LYS A 218 -6.96 -2.71 -29.28
N LYS A 219 -6.89 -2.32 -30.55
CA LYS A 219 -6.41 -3.18 -31.63
C LYS A 219 -4.95 -2.86 -31.90
N GLU A 220 -4.31 -3.77 -32.62
CA GLU A 220 -2.96 -3.60 -33.10
C GLU A 220 -2.79 -2.24 -33.80
N TYR A 221 -1.81 -1.47 -33.34
CA TYR A 221 -1.51 -0.13 -33.84
C TYR A 221 0.00 0.06 -33.90
N TYR A 222 0.46 0.68 -34.98
CA TYR A 222 1.87 1.01 -35.17
C TYR A 222 2.15 2.40 -34.61
N TYR A 223 2.89 2.46 -33.51
CA TYR A 223 3.28 3.69 -32.85
C TYR A 223 4.59 4.22 -33.42
N SER A 224 4.67 5.53 -33.62
CA SER A 224 5.90 6.25 -33.95
C SER A 224 6.12 7.40 -32.97
N GLY A 225 6.72 7.11 -31.82
CA GLY A 225 7.11 8.13 -30.85
C GLY A 225 8.47 8.75 -31.19
N GLN A 226 8.54 10.08 -31.32
CA GLN A 226 9.81 10.82 -31.48
C GLN A 226 10.03 11.92 -30.43
N THR A 227 8.98 12.38 -29.74
CA THR A 227 9.09 13.47 -28.78
C THR A 227 9.43 12.95 -27.38
N LYS A 228 10.51 13.46 -26.78
CA LYS A 228 10.83 13.22 -25.37
C LYS A 228 9.75 13.84 -24.48
N ILE A 229 9.09 13.00 -23.70
CA ILE A 229 8.15 13.40 -22.65
C ILE A 229 8.59 12.68 -21.37
N ASN A 230 8.91 13.46 -20.34
CA ASN A 230 9.30 12.92 -19.04
C ASN A 230 8.10 12.26 -18.35
N ASN A 231 8.36 11.23 -17.53
CA ASN A 231 7.34 10.55 -16.73
C ASN A 231 6.18 10.02 -17.59
N SER A 232 6.49 9.50 -18.79
CA SER A 232 5.49 8.97 -19.71
C SER A 232 6.05 7.79 -20.48
N ILE A 233 5.20 6.78 -20.67
CA ILE A 233 5.50 5.63 -21.52
C ILE A 233 5.35 6.04 -22.99
N ILE A 234 6.42 5.88 -23.76
CA ILE A 234 6.42 6.16 -25.20
C ILE A 234 6.61 4.84 -25.94
N LEU A 235 5.66 4.49 -26.79
CA LEU A 235 5.67 3.28 -27.60
C LEU A 235 6.21 3.57 -29.00
N ASN A 236 6.98 2.64 -29.53
CA ASN A 236 7.41 2.60 -30.93
C ASN A 236 7.26 1.18 -31.48
N GLY A 237 6.84 1.06 -32.73
CA GLY A 237 6.52 -0.22 -33.36
C GLY A 237 5.11 -0.69 -33.02
N LEU A 238 4.88 -2.00 -33.15
CA LEU A 238 3.54 -2.58 -33.12
C LEU A 238 3.12 -2.96 -31.70
N TRP A 239 2.01 -2.38 -31.23
CA TRP A 239 1.49 -2.61 -29.88
C TRP A 239 -0.03 -2.73 -29.88
N SER A 240 -0.55 -3.40 -28.85
CA SER A 240 -1.97 -3.41 -28.50
C SER A 240 -2.13 -3.06 -27.03
N SER A 241 -3.27 -2.45 -26.67
CA SER A 241 -3.56 -1.99 -25.30
C SER A 241 -4.81 -2.64 -24.74
N THR A 242 -4.83 -2.83 -23.43
CA THR A 242 -5.95 -3.31 -22.63
C THR A 242 -6.19 -2.36 -21.46
N PRO A 243 -7.28 -2.51 -20.67
CA PRO A 243 -7.46 -1.78 -19.42
C PRO A 243 -6.22 -1.73 -18.51
N ASP A 244 -5.48 -2.83 -18.40
CA ASP A 244 -4.40 -2.96 -17.41
C ASP A 244 -2.98 -2.87 -17.97
N HIS A 245 -2.79 -3.14 -19.27
CA HIS A 245 -1.45 -3.29 -19.84
C HIS A 245 -1.40 -3.03 -21.35
N VAL A 246 -0.19 -2.80 -21.85
CA VAL A 246 0.15 -2.97 -23.28
C VAL A 246 0.89 -4.29 -23.51
N PHE A 247 0.86 -4.78 -24.74
CA PHE A 247 1.65 -5.94 -25.15
C PHE A 247 2.19 -5.82 -26.57
N SER A 248 3.37 -6.38 -26.78
CA SER A 248 4.12 -6.26 -28.04
C SER A 248 3.49 -7.10 -29.16
N GLY A 249 3.41 -6.52 -30.37
CA GLY A 249 3.05 -7.22 -31.62
C GLY A 249 4.29 -7.62 -32.43
N ILE A 250 4.07 -8.12 -33.66
CA ILE A 250 5.15 -8.40 -34.63
C ILE A 250 4.95 -7.49 -35.84
N SER A 251 5.90 -6.57 -36.08
CA SER A 251 5.87 -5.76 -37.29
C SER A 251 6.23 -6.58 -38.54
N LYS A 252 5.63 -6.24 -39.69
CA LYS A 252 5.87 -6.93 -40.98
C LYS A 252 7.30 -6.79 -41.49
N ASP A 253 8.00 -5.75 -41.06
CA ASP A 253 9.41 -5.47 -41.37
C ASP A 253 10.37 -6.06 -40.31
N ASN A 254 9.84 -6.86 -39.37
CA ASN A 254 10.58 -7.60 -38.36
C ASN A 254 11.38 -6.73 -37.35
N HIS A 255 11.11 -5.43 -37.26
CA HIS A 255 11.66 -4.59 -36.20
C HIS A 255 10.90 -4.84 -34.87
N PRO A 256 11.61 -5.13 -33.77
CA PRO A 256 10.98 -5.38 -32.48
C PRO A 256 10.34 -4.10 -31.92
N PRO A 257 9.16 -4.17 -31.31
CA PRO A 257 8.56 -3.03 -30.63
C PRO A 257 9.44 -2.55 -29.47
N VAL A 258 9.49 -1.23 -29.28
CA VAL A 258 10.28 -0.56 -28.25
C VAL A 258 9.37 0.26 -27.35
N LEU A 259 9.66 0.24 -26.06
CA LEU A 259 9.08 1.12 -25.07
C LEU A 259 10.18 1.99 -24.46
N THR A 260 10.00 3.30 -24.49
CA THR A 260 10.93 4.29 -23.97
C THR A 260 10.30 5.05 -22.80
N VAL A 261 11.07 5.29 -21.75
CA VAL A 261 10.71 6.18 -20.63
C VAL A 261 11.88 7.09 -20.30
N TYR A 262 11.58 8.36 -20.06
CA TYR A 262 12.51 9.31 -19.44
C TYR A 262 12.09 9.48 -17.99
N TYR A 263 12.94 9.04 -17.06
CA TYR A 263 12.63 8.95 -15.64
C TYR A 263 13.69 9.65 -14.78
N GLN A 264 13.34 9.92 -13.53
CA GLN A 264 14.21 10.36 -12.47
C GLN A 264 14.25 9.24 -11.42
N GLY A 265 15.44 8.80 -11.01
CA GLY A 265 15.62 7.74 -10.00
C GLY A 265 16.98 7.05 -10.09
N ARG A 266 17.17 5.96 -9.33
CA ARG A 266 18.36 5.10 -9.33
C ARG A 266 18.15 3.72 -9.96
N GLY A 267 16.90 3.35 -10.19
CA GLY A 267 16.56 2.00 -10.62
C GLY A 267 15.13 1.91 -11.10
N VAL A 268 14.83 0.80 -11.77
CA VAL A 268 13.54 0.56 -12.40
C VAL A 268 13.13 -0.90 -12.18
N ASN A 269 11.89 -1.09 -11.75
CA ASN A 269 11.22 -2.38 -11.78
C ASN A 269 10.09 -2.33 -12.81
N ALA A 270 9.73 -3.48 -13.36
CA ALA A 270 8.62 -3.60 -14.29
C ALA A 270 7.69 -4.76 -13.91
N VAL A 271 6.39 -4.50 -13.89
CA VAL A 271 5.40 -5.58 -13.79
C VAL A 271 5.11 -6.07 -15.20
N MET A 272 5.56 -7.28 -15.51
CA MET A 272 5.41 -7.88 -16.83
C MET A 272 4.71 -9.22 -16.76
N ARG A 273 4.11 -9.63 -17.87
CA ARG A 273 3.46 -10.94 -18.02
C ARG A 273 3.89 -11.63 -19.30
N ARG A 274 4.19 -12.92 -19.15
CA ARG A 274 4.17 -13.88 -20.24
C ARG A 274 2.92 -14.78 -20.13
N PRO A 275 2.11 -14.95 -21.19
CA PRO A 275 0.99 -15.89 -21.17
C PRO A 275 1.43 -17.32 -20.84
N LYS A 276 0.61 -18.04 -20.08
CA LYS A 276 0.90 -19.43 -19.70
C LYS A 276 0.97 -20.32 -20.96
N GLY A 277 1.96 -21.20 -21.02
CA GLY A 277 2.14 -22.13 -22.14
C GLY A 277 2.97 -21.57 -23.30
N GLN A 278 3.36 -20.29 -23.24
CA GLN A 278 4.31 -19.69 -24.17
C GLN A 278 5.76 -19.88 -23.69
N SER A 279 6.72 -19.80 -24.61
CA SER A 279 8.15 -19.66 -24.28
C SER A 279 8.41 -18.39 -23.47
N GLU A 280 9.57 -18.30 -22.81
CA GLU A 280 9.98 -17.05 -22.16
C GLU A 280 9.94 -15.86 -23.14
N GLY A 281 9.53 -14.71 -22.64
CA GLY A 281 9.67 -13.44 -23.35
C GLY A 281 11.08 -12.89 -23.15
N ILE A 282 11.71 -12.38 -24.19
CA ILE A 282 13.00 -11.71 -24.11
C ILE A 282 12.81 -10.22 -24.32
N VAL A 283 13.26 -9.43 -23.34
CA VAL A 283 13.27 -7.96 -23.40
C VAL A 283 14.72 -7.50 -23.26
N LEU A 284 15.23 -6.80 -24.27
CA LEU A 284 16.54 -6.16 -24.20
C LEU A 284 16.40 -4.79 -23.52
N VAL A 285 17.39 -4.46 -22.68
CA VAL A 285 17.36 -3.31 -21.79
C VAL A 285 18.57 -2.43 -22.07
N THR A 286 18.32 -1.14 -22.26
CA THR A 286 19.38 -0.13 -22.27
C THR A 286 19.00 1.07 -21.43
N VAL A 287 19.99 1.65 -20.75
CA VAL A 287 19.87 2.94 -20.07
C VAL A 287 20.81 3.93 -20.75
N ASP A 288 20.29 5.11 -21.07
CA ASP A 288 21.01 6.19 -21.75
C ASP A 288 21.70 5.75 -23.05
N GLY A 289 21.08 4.80 -23.76
CA GLY A 289 21.56 4.25 -25.02
C GLY A 289 22.62 3.15 -24.90
N HIS A 290 22.94 2.71 -23.68
CA HIS A 290 23.96 1.71 -23.41
C HIS A 290 23.38 0.47 -22.69
N PRO A 291 23.91 -0.75 -22.96
CA PRO A 291 23.63 -1.91 -22.12
C PRO A 291 24.07 -1.64 -20.68
N LEU A 292 23.33 -2.15 -19.70
CA LEU A 292 23.69 -2.00 -18.28
C LEU A 292 25.03 -2.67 -17.95
N ALA A 293 25.83 -2.02 -17.12
CA ALA A 293 26.96 -2.64 -16.44
C ALA A 293 26.49 -3.63 -15.35
N LYS A 294 27.43 -4.42 -14.81
CA LYS A 294 27.12 -5.52 -13.88
C LYS A 294 26.49 -5.05 -12.58
N ASP A 295 26.95 -3.91 -12.06
CA ASP A 295 26.45 -3.23 -10.87
C ASP A 295 25.16 -2.44 -11.12
N GLU A 296 24.79 -2.26 -12.39
CA GLU A 296 23.57 -1.57 -12.81
C GLU A 296 22.42 -2.54 -13.13
N ALA A 297 22.74 -3.82 -13.33
CA ALA A 297 21.77 -4.87 -13.63
C ALA A 297 20.99 -5.27 -12.36
N GLY A 298 19.67 -5.13 -12.41
CA GLY A 298 18.79 -5.64 -11.36
C GLY A 298 18.83 -7.18 -11.27
N SER A 299 18.25 -7.73 -10.21
CA SER A 299 18.32 -9.18 -9.92
C SER A 299 17.66 -10.07 -10.99
N ASP A 300 16.80 -9.50 -11.84
CA ASP A 300 16.14 -10.20 -12.94
C ASP A 300 16.79 -9.94 -14.31
N THR A 301 17.90 -9.21 -14.32
CA THR A 301 18.59 -8.77 -15.53
C THR A 301 19.90 -9.53 -15.71
N THR A 302 20.08 -10.10 -16.90
CA THR A 302 21.28 -10.85 -17.27
C THR A 302 22.04 -10.11 -18.35
N ILE A 303 23.36 -10.02 -18.20
CA ILE A 303 24.25 -9.47 -19.22
C ILE A 303 24.69 -10.62 -20.13
N ASP A 304 24.24 -10.61 -21.38
CA ASP A 304 24.66 -11.53 -22.42
C ASP A 304 25.76 -10.89 -23.29
N PRO A 305 26.96 -11.49 -23.42
CA PRO A 305 28.07 -10.90 -24.17
C PRO A 305 27.80 -10.66 -25.66
N LYS A 306 26.78 -11.31 -26.25
CA LYS A 306 26.45 -11.20 -27.68
C LYS A 306 25.19 -10.37 -27.92
N SER A 307 24.25 -10.44 -26.99
CA SER A 307 22.89 -9.93 -27.13
C SER A 307 22.66 -8.63 -26.35
N GLY A 308 23.63 -8.22 -25.53
CA GLY A 308 23.50 -7.10 -24.61
C GLY A 308 22.80 -7.51 -23.31
N THR A 309 22.17 -6.53 -22.66
CA THR A 309 21.52 -6.75 -21.37
C THR A 309 20.06 -7.12 -21.57
N ILE A 310 19.60 -8.23 -20.96
CA ILE A 310 18.26 -8.79 -21.18
C ILE A 310 17.54 -9.12 -19.87
N VAL A 311 16.21 -9.10 -19.93
CA VAL A 311 15.30 -9.67 -18.93
C VAL A 311 14.52 -10.82 -19.57
N ARG A 312 14.45 -11.95 -18.87
CA ARG A 312 13.67 -13.14 -19.27
C ARG A 312 12.33 -13.15 -18.55
N VAL A 313 11.27 -12.82 -19.28
CA VAL A 313 9.90 -12.78 -18.77
C VAL A 313 9.29 -14.18 -18.83
N ASN A 314 9.24 -14.85 -17.67
CA ASN A 314 8.81 -16.24 -17.55
C ASN A 314 7.49 -16.43 -16.76
N GLY A 315 6.83 -15.34 -16.40
CA GLY A 315 5.55 -15.35 -15.71
C GLY A 315 4.95 -13.96 -15.52
N SER A 316 3.90 -13.85 -14.71
CA SER A 316 3.29 -12.58 -14.30
C SER A 316 3.73 -12.21 -12.89
N ARG A 317 4.65 -11.26 -12.79
CA ARG A 317 5.24 -10.72 -11.55
C ARG A 317 5.97 -9.40 -11.83
N MET A 318 6.48 -8.76 -10.78
CA MET A 318 7.47 -7.71 -10.90
C MET A 318 8.86 -8.29 -11.23
N TYR A 319 9.62 -7.57 -12.05
CA TYR A 319 11.01 -7.85 -12.43
C TYR A 319 11.86 -6.65 -12.06
N ALA A 320 12.94 -6.86 -11.30
CA ALA A 320 13.93 -5.82 -11.00
C ALA A 320 14.89 -5.66 -12.18
N ILE A 321 14.72 -4.58 -12.96
CA ILE A 321 15.42 -4.40 -14.24
C ILE A 321 16.74 -3.66 -14.06
N VAL A 322 16.68 -2.49 -13.43
CA VAL A 322 17.82 -1.57 -13.25
C VAL A 322 18.01 -1.32 -11.77
N THR A 323 19.25 -1.34 -11.31
CA THR A 323 19.66 -0.96 -9.96
C THR A 323 20.90 -0.07 -10.03
N GLY A 324 21.34 0.48 -8.89
CA GLY A 324 22.69 1.03 -8.74
C GLY A 324 23.03 2.28 -9.55
N GLN A 325 22.10 2.88 -10.30
CA GLN A 325 22.36 4.15 -10.97
C GLN A 325 22.60 5.27 -9.95
N SER A 326 23.36 6.29 -10.35
CA SER A 326 23.34 7.58 -9.65
C SER A 326 21.92 8.15 -9.69
N TYR A 327 21.44 8.75 -8.61
CA TYR A 327 20.13 9.41 -8.66
C TYR A 327 20.16 10.56 -9.67
N GLY A 328 19.32 10.48 -10.69
CA GLY A 328 19.37 11.43 -11.78
C GLY A 328 18.32 11.19 -12.84
N PRO A 329 18.26 12.08 -13.85
CA PRO A 329 17.46 11.87 -15.04
C PRO A 329 18.13 10.82 -15.94
N HIS A 330 17.36 9.83 -16.37
CA HIS A 330 17.79 8.74 -17.22
C HIS A 330 16.78 8.45 -18.32
N ARG A 331 17.22 7.81 -19.39
CA ARG A 331 16.37 7.22 -20.43
C ARG A 331 16.46 5.71 -20.35
N LEU A 332 15.33 5.04 -20.15
CA LEU A 332 15.19 3.59 -20.30
C LEU A 332 14.60 3.26 -21.67
N ASP A 333 15.20 2.32 -22.39
CA ASP A 333 14.57 1.66 -23.54
C ASP A 333 14.45 0.16 -23.26
N LEU A 334 13.25 -0.37 -23.49
CA LEU A 334 12.90 -1.80 -23.41
C LEU A 334 12.52 -2.28 -24.80
N VAL A 335 13.31 -3.18 -25.39
CA VAL A 335 13.09 -3.73 -26.73
C VAL A 335 12.52 -5.14 -26.60
N PHE A 336 11.28 -5.32 -27.04
CA PHE A 336 10.52 -6.54 -26.85
C PHE A 336 10.78 -7.51 -28.02
N LEU A 337 11.82 -8.33 -27.87
CA LEU A 337 12.26 -9.29 -28.90
C LEU A 337 11.29 -10.47 -29.06
N THR A 338 10.48 -10.75 -28.04
CA THR A 338 9.43 -11.77 -28.10
C THR A 338 8.04 -11.12 -28.07
N PRO A 339 7.20 -11.37 -29.07
CA PRO A 339 5.85 -10.79 -29.15
C PRO A 339 4.93 -11.36 -28.06
N GLU A 340 3.81 -10.69 -27.81
CA GLU A 340 2.83 -10.98 -26.76
C GLU A 340 3.43 -10.94 -25.34
N THR A 341 4.53 -10.21 -25.17
CA THR A 341 5.07 -9.92 -23.84
C THR A 341 4.41 -8.62 -23.36
N SER A 342 3.78 -8.68 -22.18
CA SER A 342 2.99 -7.57 -21.65
C SER A 342 3.77 -6.75 -20.62
N LEU A 343 3.57 -5.44 -20.61
CA LEU A 343 3.97 -4.53 -19.54
C LEU A 343 2.73 -3.89 -18.92
N TYR A 344 2.61 -3.99 -17.59
CA TYR A 344 1.54 -3.40 -16.79
C TYR A 344 1.98 -2.06 -16.20
N THR A 345 3.11 -2.05 -15.49
CA THR A 345 3.62 -0.83 -14.82
C THR A 345 5.14 -0.78 -14.84
N LEU A 346 5.66 0.44 -14.69
CA LEU A 346 7.04 0.71 -14.30
C LEU A 346 7.06 1.46 -12.99
N THR A 347 7.90 1.00 -12.07
CA THR A 347 8.15 1.66 -10.77
C THR A 347 9.62 2.00 -10.63
N PHE A 348 9.93 3.00 -9.81
CA PHE A 348 11.25 3.61 -9.74
C PHE A 348 11.79 3.56 -8.31
N ASN A 349 13.12 3.45 -8.19
CA ASN A 349 13.80 3.48 -6.91
C ASN A 349 14.46 4.86 -6.69
N PRO A 350 14.39 5.44 -5.48
CA PRO A 350 15.08 6.69 -5.12
C PRO A 350 16.59 6.56 -4.94
#